data_AF-A0A535MFB2-F1
#
_entry.id   AF-A0A535MFB2-F1
#
_cell.length_a   1.000
_cell.length_b   1.000
_cell.length_c   1.000
_cell.angle_alpha   90.00
_cell.angle_beta   90.00
_cell.angle_gamma   90.00
#
_symmetry.space_group_name_H-M   'P 1'
#
loop_
_entity.id
_entity.type
_entity.pdbx_description
1 polymer ?
#
loop_
_entity_poly.entity_id
_entity_poly.type
_entity_poly.pdbx_seq_one_letter_code
_entity_poly.pdbx_strand_id
1 'polypeptide(L)'
;MPELERDRPGLTRRLRAAAAAAARLQDGLEASARDLVAGGGASRAALRGAAQAVRMEVYRQLYGRMPGLARRHLEAMDGLAVAGPTGAGIDLPGRLRFRVEPDRVSIGVVDVTQPPPPALSVRPCPGCTDRWAAHLRPGLRLAVGYRRPGLRMRPVGSPGTRKLQDILVDAGIPRHLRDRLPLVFADGRLAWVPGIAVDASAAAPPGSPAWHVSLRGIGESQVVVSGSPHPRSPLS
;
A
#
# COMPACT_ATOMS: atom_id res chain seq x y z
N MET A 1 41.41 31.48 -8.81
CA MET A 1 40.58 32.61 -9.32
C MET A 1 41.33 33.81 -9.91
N PRO A 2 42.66 34.03 -9.78
CA PRO A 2 43.30 35.21 -10.37
C PRO A 2 43.57 35.13 -11.89
N GLU A 3 43.68 33.95 -12.49
CA GLU A 3 43.84 33.80 -13.95
C GLU A 3 42.55 34.12 -14.73
N LEU A 4 41.40 33.68 -14.23
CA LEU A 4 40.09 33.94 -14.85
C LEU A 4 39.67 35.42 -14.85
N GLU A 5 40.13 36.23 -13.89
CA GLU A 5 39.87 37.68 -13.84
C GLU A 5 40.79 38.46 -14.78
N ARG A 6 42.01 37.95 -15.04
CA ARG A 6 42.95 38.53 -16.02
C ARG A 6 42.46 38.36 -17.45
N ASP A 7 41.91 37.19 -17.78
CA ASP A 7 41.39 36.90 -19.13
C ASP A 7 40.03 37.56 -19.39
N ARG A 8 39.24 37.82 -18.35
CA ARG A 8 37.90 38.42 -18.44
C ARG A 8 37.63 39.39 -17.28
N PRO A 9 38.15 40.63 -17.34
CA PRO A 9 37.94 41.61 -16.29
C PRO A 9 36.43 41.85 -16.01
N GLY A 10 36.07 41.88 -14.73
CA GLY A 10 34.70 41.99 -14.24
C GLY A 10 33.91 40.68 -14.17
N LEU A 11 34.53 39.52 -14.44
CA LEU A 11 33.90 38.21 -14.31
C LEU A 11 33.50 37.92 -12.85
N THR A 12 34.38 38.18 -11.88
CA THR A 12 34.08 37.96 -10.46
C THR A 12 32.88 38.78 -10.00
N ARG A 13 32.78 40.05 -10.41
CA ARG A 13 31.63 40.92 -10.11
C ARG A 13 30.34 40.37 -10.72
N ARG A 14 30.38 39.92 -11.97
CA ARG A 14 29.21 39.35 -12.67
C ARG A 14 28.75 38.03 -12.06
N LEU A 15 29.68 37.13 -11.71
CA LEU A 15 29.36 35.88 -11.02
C LEU A 15 28.72 36.15 -9.66
N ARG A 16 29.27 37.10 -8.89
CA ARG A 16 28.71 37.48 -7.60
C ARG A 16 27.31 38.09 -7.74
N ALA A 17 27.08 38.92 -8.76
CA ALA A 17 25.77 39.48 -9.07
C ALA A 17 24.75 38.40 -9.51
N ALA A 18 25.18 37.44 -10.34
CA ALA A 18 24.35 36.32 -10.77
C ALA A 18 23.97 35.40 -9.59
N ALA A 19 24.91 35.10 -8.70
CA ALA A 19 24.65 34.34 -7.48
C ALA A 19 23.65 35.06 -6.56
N ALA A 20 23.81 36.37 -6.37
CA ALA A 20 22.87 37.17 -5.57
C ALA A 20 21.47 37.24 -6.20
N ALA A 21 21.37 37.31 -7.53
CA ALA A 21 20.09 37.27 -8.23
C ALA A 21 19.42 35.90 -8.08
N ALA A 22 20.18 34.81 -8.24
CA ALA A 22 19.69 33.45 -8.05
C ALA A 22 19.21 33.22 -6.61
N ALA A 23 19.93 33.71 -5.60
CA ALA A 23 19.52 33.64 -4.20
C ALA A 23 18.16 34.30 -3.97
N ARG A 24 17.94 35.52 -4.49
CA ARG A 24 16.64 36.20 -4.36
C ARG A 24 15.50 35.43 -5.03
N LEU A 25 15.76 34.82 -6.18
CA LEU A 25 14.76 33.99 -6.86
C LEU A 25 14.43 32.74 -6.05
N GLN A 26 15.44 32.10 -5.45
CA GLN A 26 15.27 30.95 -4.57
C GLN A 26 14.47 31.34 -3.31
N ASP A 27 14.82 32.45 -2.67
CA ASP A 27 14.11 32.96 -1.48
C ASP A 27 12.63 33.23 -1.78
N GLY A 28 12.34 33.85 -2.92
CA GLY A 28 10.97 34.11 -3.38
C GLY A 28 10.18 32.83 -3.68
N LEU A 29 10.84 31.83 -4.28
CA LEU A 29 10.25 30.51 -4.53
C LEU A 29 9.90 29.80 -3.22
N GLU A 30 10.84 29.78 -2.27
CA GLU A 30 10.66 29.13 -0.96
C GLU A 30 9.57 29.82 -0.14
N ALA A 31 9.50 31.15 -0.17
CA ALA A 31 8.45 31.92 0.49
C ALA A 31 7.07 31.59 -0.12
N SER A 32 6.95 31.66 -1.44
CA SER A 32 5.70 31.31 -2.14
C SER A 32 5.23 29.89 -1.83
N ALA A 33 6.16 28.94 -1.74
CA ALA A 33 5.84 27.57 -1.38
C ALA A 33 5.41 27.43 0.08
N ARG A 34 6.07 28.14 0.99
CA ARG A 34 5.76 28.11 2.43
C ARG A 34 4.35 28.62 2.70
N ASP A 35 3.92 29.67 2.00
CA ASP A 35 2.57 30.24 2.13
C ASP A 35 1.47 29.25 1.73
N LEU A 36 1.79 28.24 0.92
CA LEU A 36 0.86 27.18 0.51
C LEU A 36 0.84 25.98 1.47
N VAL A 37 1.80 25.89 2.40
CA VAL A 37 1.89 24.80 3.37
C VAL A 37 1.18 25.20 4.66
N ALA A 38 0.13 24.47 5.02
CA ALA A 38 -0.62 24.67 6.25
C ALA A 38 -0.97 23.33 6.91
N GLY A 39 -0.82 23.25 8.23
CA GLY A 39 -1.25 22.09 9.04
C GLY A 39 -0.70 20.74 8.54
N GLY A 40 0.56 20.66 8.13
CA GLY A 40 1.20 19.42 7.64
C GLY A 40 0.85 18.99 6.21
N GLY A 41 0.27 19.89 5.40
CA GLY A 41 -0.10 19.60 4.01
C GLY A 41 -0.29 20.86 3.18
N ALA A 42 -0.88 20.71 1.99
CA ALA A 42 -1.17 21.82 1.07
C ALA A 42 -2.51 21.60 0.34
N SER A 43 -3.25 22.69 0.07
CA SER A 43 -4.52 22.61 -0.65
C SER A 43 -4.32 22.19 -2.11
N ARG A 44 -5.13 21.25 -2.60
CA ARG A 44 -5.11 20.81 -4.01
C ARG A 44 -5.52 21.94 -4.96
N ALA A 45 -6.48 22.78 -4.54
CA ALA A 45 -6.93 23.91 -5.34
C ALA A 45 -5.81 24.94 -5.50
N ALA A 46 -5.13 25.27 -4.40
CA ALA A 46 -4.00 26.20 -4.42
C ALA A 46 -2.81 25.65 -5.23
N LEU A 47 -2.52 24.35 -5.09
CA LEU A 47 -1.50 23.69 -5.90
C LEU A 47 -1.83 23.77 -7.41
N ARG A 48 -3.07 23.49 -7.83
CA ARG A 48 -3.43 23.59 -9.26
C ARG A 48 -3.27 25.00 -9.84
N GLY A 49 -3.47 26.03 -9.02
CA GLY A 49 -3.25 27.44 -9.42
C GLY A 49 -1.79 27.88 -9.40
N ALA A 50 -0.90 27.13 -8.75
CA ALA A 50 0.50 27.51 -8.58
C ALA A 50 1.40 27.04 -9.74
N ALA A 51 2.44 27.82 -10.04
CA ALA A 51 3.48 27.43 -10.99
C ALA A 51 4.18 26.14 -10.56
N GLN A 52 4.61 25.30 -11.52
CA GLN A 52 5.20 23.99 -11.21
C GLN A 52 6.41 24.09 -10.29
N ALA A 53 7.29 25.09 -10.48
CA ALA A 53 8.44 25.30 -9.61
C ALA A 53 8.03 25.49 -8.14
N VAL A 54 6.97 26.26 -7.88
CA VAL A 54 6.43 26.48 -6.53
C VAL A 54 5.90 25.17 -5.96
N ARG A 55 5.17 24.37 -6.77
CA ARG A 55 4.66 23.05 -6.34
C ARG A 55 5.79 22.08 -5.98
N MET A 56 6.86 22.03 -6.78
CA MET A 56 8.04 21.21 -6.47
C MET A 56 8.61 21.59 -5.10
N GLU A 57 8.69 22.90 -4.83
CA GLU A 57 9.22 23.39 -3.56
C GLU A 57 8.26 23.12 -2.39
N VAL A 58 6.95 23.21 -2.59
CA VAL A 58 5.95 22.76 -1.60
C VAL A 58 6.19 21.30 -1.23
N TYR A 59 6.39 20.41 -2.21
CA TYR A 59 6.65 19.00 -1.95
C TYR A 59 7.95 18.74 -1.18
N ARG A 60 9.00 19.51 -1.47
CA ARG A 60 10.25 19.44 -0.69
C ARG A 60 10.04 19.91 0.75
N GLN A 61 9.32 21.01 0.95
CA GLN A 61 9.04 21.52 2.29
C GLN A 61 8.15 20.56 3.10
N LEU A 62 7.14 19.94 2.47
CA LEU A 62 6.31 18.91 3.10
C LEU A 62 7.11 17.65 3.46
N TYR A 63 8.08 17.27 2.63
CA TYR A 63 8.96 16.13 2.91
C TYR A 63 9.97 16.43 4.02
N GLY A 64 10.40 17.69 4.11
CA GLY A 64 11.41 18.17 5.06
C GLY A 64 12.84 18.04 4.55
N ARG A 65 13.81 18.35 5.42
CA ARG A 65 15.25 18.42 5.09
C ARG A 65 15.95 17.05 4.98
N MET A 66 15.21 15.95 4.86
CA MET A 66 15.82 14.62 4.79
C MET A 66 16.43 14.36 3.40
N PRO A 67 17.61 13.72 3.31
CA PRO A 67 18.14 13.27 2.04
C PRO A 67 17.34 12.07 1.50
N GLY A 68 17.21 11.97 0.17
CA GLY A 68 16.64 10.78 -0.49
C GLY A 68 15.52 11.08 -1.49
N LEU A 69 14.95 12.28 -1.48
CA LEU A 69 13.88 12.64 -2.40
C LEU A 69 14.42 12.92 -3.82
N ALA A 70 14.41 11.90 -4.67
CA ALA A 70 14.75 12.03 -6.09
C ALA A 70 13.67 12.77 -6.91
N ARG A 71 14.09 13.35 -8.05
CA ARG A 71 13.21 14.07 -9.00
C ARG A 71 11.96 13.30 -9.42
N ARG A 72 12.09 12.00 -9.69
CA ARG A 72 10.96 11.11 -10.01
C ARG A 72 9.86 11.09 -8.94
N HIS A 73 10.23 11.26 -7.65
CA HIS A 73 9.24 11.28 -6.57
C HIS A 73 8.46 12.59 -6.60
N LEU A 74 9.15 13.72 -6.83
CA LEU A 74 8.51 15.04 -6.97
C LEU A 74 7.54 15.07 -8.15
N GLU A 75 7.93 14.51 -9.29
CA GLU A 75 7.08 14.40 -10.49
C GLU A 75 5.86 13.50 -10.24
N ALA A 76 6.03 12.36 -9.55
CA ALA A 76 4.93 11.49 -9.18
C ALA A 76 3.96 12.14 -8.16
N MET A 77 4.48 12.88 -7.19
CA MET A 77 3.67 13.66 -6.24
C MET A 77 2.86 14.73 -6.97
N ASP A 78 3.46 15.44 -7.94
CA ASP A 78 2.79 16.48 -8.74
C ASP A 78 1.64 15.92 -9.55
N GLY A 79 1.87 14.80 -10.26
CA GLY A 79 0.83 14.13 -11.04
C GLY A 79 -0.37 13.72 -10.17
N LEU A 80 -0.11 13.19 -8.98
CA LEU A 80 -1.16 12.81 -8.03
C LEU A 80 -1.88 14.04 -7.42
N ALA A 81 -1.14 15.09 -7.09
CA ALA A 81 -1.70 16.31 -6.50
C ALA A 81 -2.62 17.07 -7.46
N VAL A 82 -2.26 17.13 -8.73
CA VAL A 82 -2.98 17.92 -9.75
C VAL A 82 -4.13 17.11 -10.35
N ALA A 83 -3.89 15.85 -10.72
CA ALA A 83 -4.81 15.04 -11.52
C ALA A 83 -5.16 13.67 -10.89
N GLY A 84 -4.52 13.29 -9.79
CA GLY A 84 -4.75 11.98 -9.16
C GLY A 84 -6.10 11.88 -8.44
N PRO A 85 -6.67 10.66 -8.34
CA PRO A 85 -7.92 10.42 -7.62
C PRO A 85 -7.71 10.54 -6.09
N THR A 86 -8.79 10.89 -5.38
CA THR A 86 -8.81 10.90 -3.91
C THR A 86 -8.44 9.54 -3.34
N GLY A 87 -7.60 9.51 -2.30
CA GLY A 87 -7.11 8.28 -1.66
C GLY A 87 -5.85 7.70 -2.32
N ALA A 88 -5.44 8.19 -3.49
CA ALA A 88 -4.16 7.82 -4.09
C ALA A 88 -2.99 8.29 -3.22
N GLY A 89 -1.85 7.59 -3.32
CA GLY A 89 -0.65 7.98 -2.59
C GLY A 89 0.57 7.21 -3.04
N ILE A 90 1.74 7.76 -2.72
CA ILE A 90 3.05 7.20 -3.06
C ILE A 90 3.91 7.11 -1.79
N ASP A 91 4.63 5.99 -1.66
CA ASP A 91 5.60 5.81 -0.57
C ASP A 91 6.88 6.58 -0.89
N LEU A 92 7.35 7.32 0.09
CA LEU A 92 8.53 8.17 0.02
C LEU A 92 9.66 7.60 0.90
N PRO A 93 10.92 7.94 0.60
CA PRO A 93 12.05 7.55 1.44
C PRO A 93 11.87 8.03 2.89
N GLY A 94 12.37 7.25 3.86
CA GLY A 94 12.21 7.57 5.29
C GLY A 94 10.89 7.08 5.89
N ARG A 95 10.23 6.09 5.27
CA ARG A 95 8.93 5.55 5.73
C ARG A 95 7.83 6.60 5.78
N LEU A 96 7.86 7.54 4.85
CA LEU A 96 6.82 8.56 4.69
C LEU A 96 5.89 8.15 3.55
N ARG A 97 4.64 8.62 3.57
CA ARG A 97 3.72 8.46 2.45
C ARG A 97 3.01 9.75 2.16
N PHE A 98 3.12 10.15 0.90
CA PHE A 98 2.31 11.22 0.33
C PHE A 98 0.91 10.68 0.05
N ARG A 99 -0.12 11.40 0.50
CA ARG A 99 -1.53 11.05 0.27
C ARG A 99 -2.28 12.20 -0.36
N VAL A 100 -3.20 11.82 -1.24
CA VAL A 100 -4.21 12.71 -1.79
C VAL A 100 -5.49 12.58 -0.95
N GLU A 101 -5.86 13.66 -0.28
CA GLU A 101 -7.14 13.83 0.40
C GLU A 101 -8.12 14.58 -0.54
N PRO A 102 -9.42 14.68 -0.22
CA PRO A 102 -10.40 15.31 -1.11
C PRO A 102 -10.00 16.73 -1.55
N ASP A 103 -9.53 17.54 -0.61
CA ASP A 103 -9.24 18.97 -0.78
C ASP A 103 -7.75 19.32 -0.63
N ARG A 104 -6.94 18.40 -0.10
CA ARG A 104 -5.52 18.65 0.21
C ARG A 104 -4.61 17.46 -0.10
N VAL A 105 -3.31 17.71 0.02
CA VAL A 105 -2.28 16.66 0.04
C VAL A 105 -1.50 16.75 1.34
N SER A 106 -1.05 15.61 1.84
CA SER A 106 -0.31 15.52 3.10
C SER A 106 0.82 14.51 2.98
N ILE A 107 1.87 14.70 3.78
CA ILE A 107 2.92 13.70 3.99
C ILE A 107 2.87 13.31 5.45
N GLY A 108 2.49 12.07 5.68
CA GLY A 108 2.55 11.46 7.00
C GLY A 108 3.66 10.43 7.05
N VAL A 109 4.11 10.11 8.27
CA VAL A 109 4.73 8.81 8.48
C VAL A 109 3.76 7.77 7.98
N VAL A 110 4.25 6.79 7.23
CA VAL A 110 3.55 5.52 7.12
C VAL A 110 3.54 4.99 8.53
N ASP A 111 2.51 5.36 9.29
CA ASP A 111 2.10 4.56 10.40
C ASP A 111 1.78 3.22 9.77
N VAL A 112 2.75 2.31 9.89
CA VAL A 112 2.47 0.89 9.77
C VAL A 112 1.73 0.55 11.05
N THR A 113 0.58 1.22 11.29
CA THR A 113 -0.48 0.60 12.04
C THR A 113 -0.79 -0.61 11.19
N GLN A 114 -0.20 -1.74 11.61
CA GLN A 114 -0.69 -3.05 11.27
C GLN A 114 -2.21 -2.91 11.24
N PRO A 115 -2.91 -3.23 10.13
CA PRO A 115 -4.36 -3.35 10.21
C PRO A 115 -4.65 -4.14 11.48
N PRO A 116 -5.59 -3.68 12.33
CA PRO A 116 -5.80 -4.25 13.65
C PRO A 116 -5.75 -5.77 13.50
N PRO A 117 -4.92 -6.47 14.32
CA PRO A 117 -4.56 -7.85 14.06
C PRO A 117 -5.85 -8.61 13.75
N PRO A 118 -5.91 -9.30 12.59
CA PRO A 118 -7.16 -9.85 12.11
C PRO A 118 -7.77 -10.72 13.20
N ALA A 119 -8.95 -10.34 13.67
CA ALA A 119 -9.54 -10.97 14.83
C ALA A 119 -10.26 -12.24 14.38
N LEU A 120 -9.76 -13.37 14.87
CA LEU A 120 -10.37 -14.69 14.66
C LEU A 120 -11.65 -14.80 15.49
N SER A 121 -12.76 -15.04 14.82
CA SER A 121 -14.05 -15.36 15.44
C SER A 121 -14.36 -16.83 15.17
N VAL A 122 -14.66 -17.57 16.22
CA VAL A 122 -14.93 -19.01 16.18
C VAL A 122 -16.26 -19.26 16.87
N ARG A 123 -17.21 -19.89 16.17
CA ARG A 123 -18.54 -20.21 16.74
C ARG A 123 -19.04 -21.57 16.25
N PRO A 124 -19.88 -22.29 17.02
CA PRO A 124 -20.40 -23.57 16.58
C PRO A 124 -21.23 -23.38 15.30
N CYS A 125 -21.11 -24.32 14.38
CA CYS A 125 -21.77 -24.25 13.09
C CYS A 125 -22.49 -25.57 12.77
N PRO A 126 -23.79 -25.53 12.50
CA PRO A 126 -24.55 -26.71 12.06
C PRO A 126 -24.36 -27.02 10.56
N GLY A 127 -23.41 -26.39 9.87
CA GLY A 127 -23.14 -26.59 8.45
C GLY A 127 -23.66 -25.47 7.54
N CYS A 128 -23.44 -24.20 7.90
CA CYS A 128 -23.82 -23.08 7.04
C CYS A 128 -22.97 -22.99 5.76
N THR A 129 -23.43 -22.23 4.78
CA THR A 129 -22.81 -22.08 3.44
C THR A 129 -22.06 -20.76 3.27
N ASP A 130 -21.66 -20.11 4.37
CA ASP A 130 -20.90 -18.87 4.32
C ASP A 130 -19.56 -19.08 3.61
N ARG A 131 -19.44 -18.47 2.42
CA ARG A 131 -18.25 -18.57 1.55
C ARG A 131 -17.05 -17.76 2.06
N TRP A 132 -17.27 -16.84 3.00
CA TRP A 132 -16.23 -16.01 3.61
C TRP A 132 -15.71 -16.59 4.93
N ALA A 133 -16.27 -17.70 5.38
CA ALA A 133 -15.84 -18.44 6.54
C ALA A 133 -15.27 -19.82 6.17
N ALA A 134 -14.40 -20.34 7.03
CA ALA A 134 -14.02 -21.75 6.99
C ALA A 134 -14.82 -22.56 8.00
N HIS A 135 -15.17 -23.78 7.61
CA HIS A 135 -15.82 -24.77 8.48
C HIS A 135 -14.79 -25.80 8.89
N LEU A 136 -14.21 -25.61 10.07
CA LEU A 136 -13.10 -26.42 10.56
C LEU A 136 -13.56 -27.45 11.60
N ARG A 137 -12.85 -28.56 11.70
CA ARG A 137 -13.13 -29.61 12.68
C ARG A 137 -13.00 -29.08 14.12
N PRO A 138 -13.85 -29.54 15.05
CA PRO A 138 -13.68 -29.25 16.46
C PRO A 138 -12.35 -29.75 17.05
N GLY A 139 -11.87 -29.09 18.10
CA GLY A 139 -10.66 -29.49 18.84
C GLY A 139 -9.33 -28.95 18.30
N LEU A 140 -9.33 -28.23 17.17
CA LEU A 140 -8.12 -27.64 16.59
C LEU A 140 -7.72 -26.37 17.34
N ARG A 141 -6.42 -26.18 17.58
CA ARG A 141 -5.88 -24.90 18.09
C ARG A 141 -5.65 -23.95 16.92
N LEU A 142 -6.48 -22.92 16.85
CA LEU A 142 -6.45 -21.96 15.76
C LEU A 142 -5.58 -20.75 16.12
N ALA A 143 -4.79 -20.30 15.15
CA ALA A 143 -4.00 -19.08 15.26
C ALA A 143 -4.02 -18.30 13.94
N VAL A 144 -3.95 -16.98 14.04
CA VAL A 144 -3.80 -16.11 12.88
C VAL A 144 -2.32 -15.83 12.66
N GLY A 145 -1.88 -15.88 11.42
CA GLY A 145 -0.52 -15.56 11.05
C GLY A 145 -0.42 -15.06 9.62
N TYR A 146 0.82 -14.95 9.13
CA TYR A 146 1.12 -14.46 7.79
C TYR A 146 1.94 -15.46 7.02
N ARG A 147 2.05 -15.22 5.72
CA ARG A 147 2.83 -16.03 4.79
C ARG A 147 4.29 -16.18 5.28
N ARG A 148 4.78 -17.42 5.23
CA ARG A 148 6.19 -17.77 5.42
C ARG A 148 6.69 -18.57 4.21
N PRO A 149 7.97 -18.49 3.85
CA PRO A 149 8.54 -19.35 2.82
C PRO A 149 8.27 -20.83 3.13
N GLY A 150 7.91 -21.61 2.11
CA GLY A 150 7.71 -23.06 2.25
C GLY A 150 6.34 -23.52 2.74
N LEU A 151 5.38 -22.61 3.01
CA LEU A 151 4.02 -23.02 3.39
C LEU A 151 3.33 -23.84 2.29
N ARG A 152 2.65 -24.90 2.72
CA ARG A 152 1.88 -25.81 1.86
C ARG A 152 0.58 -26.21 2.53
N MET A 153 -0.41 -26.58 1.71
CA MET A 153 -1.69 -27.14 2.15
C MET A 153 -2.23 -28.09 1.08
N ARG A 154 -3.22 -28.91 1.43
CA ARG A 154 -4.02 -29.73 0.53
C ARG A 154 -5.42 -29.10 0.43
N PRO A 155 -5.69 -28.27 -0.60
CA PRO A 155 -7.00 -27.62 -0.72
C PRO A 155 -8.12 -28.66 -0.87
N VAL A 156 -9.24 -28.44 -0.20
CA VAL A 156 -10.48 -29.20 -0.45
C VAL A 156 -10.83 -29.13 -1.94
N GLY A 157 -11.24 -30.25 -2.53
CA GLY A 157 -11.62 -30.33 -3.95
C GLY A 157 -10.44 -30.33 -4.94
N SER A 158 -9.19 -30.26 -4.47
CA SER A 158 -7.99 -30.39 -5.32
C SER A 158 -7.14 -31.60 -4.94
N PRO A 159 -6.54 -32.32 -5.90
CA PRO A 159 -5.65 -33.43 -5.60
C PRO A 159 -4.30 -32.93 -5.07
N GLY A 160 -3.79 -33.58 -4.02
CA GLY A 160 -2.43 -33.42 -3.51
C GLY A 160 -2.13 -32.12 -2.74
N THR A 161 -0.87 -32.00 -2.33
CA THR A 161 -0.36 -30.86 -1.51
C THR A 161 0.27 -29.79 -2.39
N ARG A 162 -0.31 -28.58 -2.37
CA ARG A 162 0.13 -27.42 -3.15
C ARG A 162 0.91 -26.42 -2.31
N LYS A 163 1.84 -25.69 -2.92
CA LYS A 163 2.52 -24.57 -2.26
C LYS A 163 1.55 -23.39 -2.17
N LEU A 164 1.59 -22.65 -1.06
CA LEU A 164 0.78 -21.44 -0.90
C LEU A 164 1.06 -20.43 -2.02
N GLN A 165 2.32 -20.32 -2.47
CA GLN A 165 2.68 -19.43 -3.58
C GLN A 165 1.86 -19.72 -4.84
N ASP A 166 1.75 -21.00 -5.22
CA ASP A 166 1.05 -21.41 -6.44
C ASP A 166 -0.45 -21.14 -6.29
N ILE A 167 -1.03 -21.42 -5.13
CA ILE A 167 -2.44 -21.12 -4.80
C ILE A 167 -2.72 -19.61 -4.95
N LEU A 168 -1.85 -18.75 -4.42
CA LEU A 168 -2.03 -17.29 -4.50
C LEU A 168 -1.79 -16.73 -5.92
N VAL A 169 -0.94 -17.38 -6.72
CA VAL A 169 -0.74 -17.04 -8.14
C VAL A 169 -2.00 -17.38 -8.93
N ASP A 170 -2.54 -18.59 -8.78
CA ASP A 170 -3.74 -19.04 -9.48
C ASP A 170 -4.96 -18.19 -9.12
N ALA A 171 -5.07 -17.77 -7.86
CA ALA A 171 -6.11 -16.86 -7.39
C ALA A 171 -5.92 -15.40 -7.84
N GLY A 172 -4.88 -15.10 -8.63
CA GLY A 172 -4.64 -13.77 -9.18
C GLY A 172 -4.20 -12.73 -8.15
N ILE A 173 -3.75 -13.13 -6.96
CA ILE A 173 -3.42 -12.19 -5.88
C ILE A 173 -2.13 -11.42 -6.24
N PRO A 174 -2.13 -10.08 -6.30
CA PRO A 174 -0.93 -9.29 -6.52
C PRO A 174 0.15 -9.51 -5.45
N ARG A 175 1.42 -9.50 -5.85
CA ARG A 175 2.57 -9.80 -4.95
C ARG A 175 2.58 -8.94 -3.68
N HIS A 176 2.23 -7.66 -3.79
CA HIS A 176 2.21 -6.73 -2.66
C HIS A 176 1.11 -7.04 -1.62
N LEU A 177 0.05 -7.76 -2.00
CA LEU A 177 -1.01 -8.21 -1.09
C LEU A 177 -0.69 -9.56 -0.44
N ARG A 178 0.09 -10.42 -1.11
CA ARG A 178 0.39 -11.79 -0.64
C ARG A 178 1.06 -11.83 0.73
N ASP A 179 1.95 -10.87 1.00
CA ASP A 179 2.70 -10.84 2.27
C ASP A 179 1.88 -10.22 3.41
N ARG A 180 0.78 -9.54 3.08
CA ARG A 180 -0.15 -8.93 4.05
C ARG A 180 -1.43 -9.73 4.26
N LEU A 181 -1.66 -10.77 3.46
CA LEU A 181 -2.84 -11.63 3.57
C LEU A 181 -2.77 -12.43 4.88
N PRO A 182 -3.74 -12.27 5.80
CA PRO A 182 -3.79 -13.09 6.98
C PRO A 182 -4.21 -14.51 6.64
N LEU A 183 -3.56 -15.47 7.29
CA LEU A 183 -3.76 -16.90 7.12
C LEU A 183 -4.18 -17.49 8.47
N VAL A 184 -5.02 -18.51 8.44
CA VAL A 184 -5.38 -19.25 9.65
C VAL A 184 -4.64 -20.57 9.68
N PHE A 185 -4.00 -20.82 10.81
CA PHE A 185 -3.27 -22.03 11.11
C PHE A 185 -4.05 -22.86 12.12
N ALA A 186 -4.06 -24.18 11.94
CA ALA A 186 -4.55 -25.15 12.90
C ALA A 186 -3.37 -26.03 13.34
N ASP A 187 -3.12 -26.08 14.65
CA ASP A 187 -2.01 -26.85 15.24
C ASP A 187 -0.65 -26.60 14.54
N GLY A 188 -0.40 -25.33 14.20
CA GLY A 188 0.83 -24.88 13.55
C GLY A 188 0.93 -25.14 12.05
N ARG A 189 -0.09 -25.75 11.42
CA ARG A 189 -0.16 -26.00 9.97
C ARG A 189 -1.16 -25.07 9.30
N LEU A 190 -0.91 -24.71 8.04
CA LEU A 190 -1.81 -23.84 7.29
C LEU A 190 -3.15 -24.55 7.08
N ALA A 191 -4.23 -23.98 7.62
CA ALA A 191 -5.56 -24.58 7.61
C ALA A 191 -6.54 -23.84 6.69
N TRP A 192 -6.40 -22.53 6.57
CA TRP A 192 -7.30 -21.73 5.74
C TRP A 192 -6.62 -20.47 5.19
N VAL A 193 -6.82 -20.26 3.91
CA VAL A 193 -6.52 -19.04 3.16
C VAL A 193 -7.87 -18.36 2.87
N PRO A 194 -8.21 -17.26 3.57
CA PRO A 194 -9.52 -16.62 3.48
C PRO A 194 -9.96 -16.32 2.05
N GLY A 195 -11.18 -16.75 1.72
CA GLY A 195 -11.78 -16.58 0.39
C GLY A 195 -11.13 -17.38 -0.75
N ILE A 196 -10.10 -18.20 -0.48
CA ILE A 196 -9.34 -18.90 -1.52
C ILE A 196 -9.38 -20.41 -1.32
N ALA A 197 -8.96 -20.92 -0.16
CA ALA A 197 -8.81 -22.37 0.05
C ALA A 197 -8.84 -22.78 1.52
N VAL A 198 -9.45 -23.92 1.82
CA VAL A 198 -9.40 -24.59 3.13
C VAL A 198 -8.61 -25.89 2.98
N ASP A 199 -7.78 -26.24 3.97
CA ASP A 199 -7.02 -27.49 3.99
C ASP A 199 -7.94 -28.66 4.33
N ALA A 200 -7.87 -29.74 3.53
CA ALA A 200 -8.72 -30.91 3.65
C ALA A 200 -8.57 -31.65 4.99
N SER A 201 -7.40 -31.57 5.65
CA SER A 201 -7.20 -32.20 6.96
C SER A 201 -7.87 -31.41 8.10
N ALA A 202 -8.03 -30.10 7.92
CA ALA A 202 -8.66 -29.19 8.88
C ALA A 202 -10.17 -29.01 8.62
N ALA A 203 -10.62 -29.20 7.38
CA ALA A 203 -12.02 -29.06 6.99
C ALA A 203 -12.93 -30.07 7.70
N ALA A 204 -14.08 -29.60 8.19
CA ALA A 204 -15.12 -30.48 8.72
C ALA A 204 -15.86 -31.18 7.56
N PRO A 205 -16.13 -32.49 7.67
CA PRO A 205 -17.01 -33.18 6.73
C PRO A 205 -18.40 -32.53 6.65
N PRO A 206 -19.06 -32.53 5.48
CA PRO A 206 -20.45 -32.09 5.37
C PRO A 206 -21.35 -32.82 6.37
N GLY A 207 -22.24 -32.08 7.05
CA GLY A 207 -23.18 -32.65 8.03
C GLY A 207 -22.58 -33.01 9.39
N SER A 208 -21.29 -32.80 9.62
CA SER A 208 -20.66 -32.97 10.93
C SER A 208 -20.62 -31.66 11.73
N PRO A 209 -20.60 -31.70 13.08
CA PRO A 209 -20.38 -30.50 13.89
C PRO A 209 -19.08 -29.81 13.49
N ALA A 210 -19.16 -28.52 13.18
CA ALA A 210 -18.03 -27.73 12.73
C ALA A 210 -17.87 -26.44 13.54
N TRP A 211 -16.66 -25.90 13.58
CA TRP A 211 -16.44 -24.50 13.94
C TRP A 211 -16.55 -23.64 12.69
N HIS A 212 -17.45 -22.66 12.72
CA HIS A 212 -17.46 -21.56 11.76
C HIS A 212 -16.41 -20.55 12.18
N VAL A 213 -15.41 -20.39 11.32
CA VAL A 213 -14.23 -19.57 11.55
C VAL A 213 -14.25 -18.41 10.58
N SER A 214 -14.29 -17.18 11.09
CA SER A 214 -14.24 -15.96 10.30
C SER A 214 -13.13 -15.03 10.80
N LEU A 215 -12.63 -14.17 9.91
CA LEU A 215 -11.62 -13.16 10.23
C LEU A 215 -12.21 -11.77 10.05
N ARG A 216 -12.22 -10.96 11.12
CA ARG A 216 -12.55 -9.52 11.04
C ARG A 216 -11.30 -8.71 10.70
N GLY A 217 -11.48 -7.62 9.94
CA GLY A 217 -10.38 -6.73 9.55
C GLY A 217 -9.72 -7.06 8.21
N ILE A 218 -10.15 -8.14 7.54
CA ILE A 218 -9.96 -8.28 6.10
C ILE A 218 -10.99 -7.35 5.47
N GLY A 219 -10.60 -6.15 5.07
CA GLY A 219 -11.54 -5.25 4.38
C GLY A 219 -12.14 -6.00 3.19
N GLU A 220 -13.47 -5.95 3.01
CA GLU A 220 -14.17 -6.56 1.88
C GLU A 220 -13.55 -6.17 0.52
N SER A 221 -12.82 -5.05 0.49
CA SER A 221 -12.08 -4.51 -0.65
C SER A 221 -10.68 -5.10 -0.90
N GLN A 222 -10.11 -5.89 0.02
CA GLN A 222 -8.72 -6.39 -0.11
C GLN A 222 -8.58 -7.72 -0.85
N VAL A 223 -9.67 -8.48 -0.98
CA VAL A 223 -9.72 -9.71 -1.78
C VAL A 223 -10.73 -9.51 -2.91
N VAL A 224 -10.56 -8.44 -3.70
CA VAL A 224 -11.18 -8.42 -5.03
C VAL A 224 -10.37 -9.39 -5.87
N VAL A 225 -10.89 -10.61 -6.00
CA VAL A 225 -10.47 -11.52 -7.07
C VAL A 225 -10.80 -10.79 -8.36
N SER A 226 -9.79 -10.19 -8.99
CA SER A 226 -9.93 -9.67 -10.35
C SER A 226 -10.13 -10.87 -11.28
N GLY A 227 -11.39 -11.23 -11.46
CA GLY A 227 -11.84 -12.31 -12.32
C GLY A 227 -13.37 -12.35 -12.34
N SER A 228 -13.96 -11.75 -13.37
CA SER A 228 -15.39 -11.83 -13.67
C SER A 228 -15.90 -13.28 -13.62
N PRO A 229 -17.16 -13.51 -13.19
CA PRO A 229 -17.80 -14.81 -13.32
C PRO A 229 -18.14 -15.02 -14.80
N HIS A 230 -17.33 -15.79 -15.52
CA HIS A 230 -17.83 -16.46 -16.72
C HIS A 230 -18.30 -17.86 -16.30
N PRO A 231 -19.62 -18.13 -16.26
CA PRO A 231 -20.08 -19.50 -16.25
C PRO A 231 -19.65 -20.13 -17.58
N ARG A 232 -18.77 -21.13 -17.54
CA ARG A 232 -18.70 -22.08 -18.64
C ARG A 232 -19.99 -22.89 -18.60
N SER A 233 -20.92 -22.56 -19.50
CA SER A 233 -22.02 -23.43 -19.84
C SER A 233 -21.49 -24.82 -20.22
N PRO A 234 -22.10 -25.92 -19.75
CA PRO A 234 -21.85 -27.22 -20.31
C PRO A 234 -22.49 -27.26 -21.70
N LEU A 235 -21.68 -27.43 -22.74
CA LEU A 235 -22.19 -27.90 -24.03
C LEU A 235 -22.45 -29.40 -23.91
N SER A 236 -23.66 -29.75 -24.32
CA SER A 236 -24.21 -31.07 -24.57
C SER A 236 -23.35 -31.94 -25.48
#